data_AF-A0A0F3NPR4-F1
#
_entry.id   AF-A0A0F3NPR4-F1
#
_cell.length_a   1.000
_cell.length_b   1.000
_cell.length_c   1.000
_cell.angle_alpha   90.00
_cell.angle_beta   90.00
_cell.angle_gamma   90.00
#
_symmetry.space_group_name_H-M   'P 1'
#
loop_
_entity.id
_entity.type
_entity.pdbx_description
1 polymer ?
#
loop_
_entity_poly.entity_id
_entity_poly.type
_entity_poly.pdbx_seq_one_letter_code
_entity_poly.pdbx_strand_id
1 'polypeptide(L)'
;MSQILEDIIELKMHIIYIITKEIEYLRTFNFHEFRALQVIEGDLLILLNNKYNKIRNNKNIILYCTNEKTIEILSMLCIKFDKCLMVKHNIIDKYCYVI
;
A
#
# COMPACT_ATOMS: atom_id res chain seq x y z
N MET A 1 -7.95 20.74 2.94
CA MET A 1 -8.03 19.29 2.66
C MET A 1 -8.04 18.56 4.00
N SER A 2 -8.80 17.48 4.17
CA SER A 2 -8.79 16.78 5.45
C SER A 2 -7.42 16.10 5.60
N GLN A 3 -6.66 16.48 6.62
CA GLN A 3 -5.30 15.99 6.89
C GLN A 3 -5.21 14.45 6.92
N ILE A 4 -6.34 13.79 7.21
CA ILE A 4 -6.47 12.33 7.23
C ILE A 4 -6.40 11.72 5.81
N LEU A 5 -6.88 12.40 4.77
CA LEU A 5 -6.76 11.90 3.39
C LEU A 5 -5.33 12.01 2.86
N GLU A 6 -4.66 13.13 3.18
CA GLU A 6 -3.25 13.33 2.85
C GLU A 6 -2.39 12.24 3.51
N ASP A 7 -2.63 11.96 4.80
CA ASP A 7 -1.99 10.84 5.51
C ASP A 7 -2.23 9.49 4.81
N ILE A 8 -3.43 9.24 4.30
CA ILE A 8 -3.78 7.99 3.60
C ILE A 8 -3.07 7.90 2.24
N ILE A 9 -3.00 9.00 1.51
CA ILE A 9 -2.28 9.09 0.23
C ILE A 9 -0.80 8.80 0.47
N GLU A 10 -0.20 9.44 1.47
CA GLU A 10 1.20 9.25 1.85
C GLU A 10 1.47 7.79 2.28
N LEU A 11 0.63 7.23 3.15
CA LEU A 11 0.75 5.83 3.56
C LEU A 11 0.66 4.87 2.37
N LYS A 12 -0.29 5.08 1.44
CA LYS A 12 -0.38 4.26 0.23
C LYS A 12 0.87 4.38 -0.65
N MET A 13 1.44 5.57 -0.79
CA MET A 13 2.69 5.76 -1.53
C MET A 13 3.85 4.99 -0.88
N HIS A 14 3.98 5.03 0.44
CA HIS A 14 4.99 4.26 1.17
C HIS A 14 4.80 2.76 1.00
N ILE A 15 3.57 2.24 1.10
CA ILE A 15 3.33 0.81 0.91
C ILE A 15 3.68 0.37 -0.53
N ILE A 16 3.30 1.17 -1.54
CA ILE A 16 3.66 0.90 -2.93
C ILE A 16 5.18 0.84 -3.11
N TYR A 17 5.92 1.75 -2.46
CA TYR A 17 7.37 1.76 -2.49
C TYR A 17 7.95 0.48 -1.88
N ILE A 18 7.47 0.07 -0.70
CA ILE A 18 7.91 -1.16 -0.03
C ILE A 18 7.65 -2.39 -0.90
N ILE A 19 6.43 -2.54 -1.45
CA ILE A 19 6.12 -3.68 -2.35
C ILE A 19 7.04 -3.67 -3.59
N THR A 20 7.37 -2.49 -4.11
CA THR A 20 8.31 -2.38 -5.24
C THR A 20 9.70 -2.89 -4.86
N LYS A 21 10.19 -2.56 -3.66
CA LYS A 21 11.47 -3.07 -3.15
C LYS A 21 11.46 -4.55 -2.84
N GLU A 22 10.35 -5.08 -2.31
CA GLU A 22 10.17 -6.51 -2.13
C GLU A 22 10.25 -7.27 -3.46
N ILE A 23 9.65 -6.73 -4.52
CA ILE A 23 9.74 -7.29 -5.88
C ILE A 23 11.20 -7.30 -6.37
N GLU A 24 11.96 -6.22 -6.14
CA GLU A 24 13.39 -6.17 -6.47
C GLU A 24 14.19 -7.25 -5.72
N TYR A 25 13.92 -7.43 -4.43
CA TYR A 25 14.59 -8.45 -3.62
C TYR A 25 14.20 -9.87 -4.01
N LEU A 26 12.93 -10.13 -4.32
CA LEU A 26 12.49 -11.42 -4.85
C LEU A 26 13.20 -11.76 -6.16
N ARG A 27 13.38 -10.79 -7.07
CA ARG A 27 14.08 -11.00 -8.35
C ARG A 27 15.57 -11.27 -8.19
N THR A 28 16.18 -10.78 -7.12
CA THR A 28 17.60 -10.96 -6.79
C THR A 28 17.84 -12.08 -5.79
N PHE A 29 16.79 -12.84 -5.44
CA PHE A 29 16.82 -13.92 -4.44
C PHE A 29 17.33 -13.48 -3.06
N ASN A 30 17.19 -12.19 -2.73
CA ASN A 30 17.57 -11.68 -1.41
C ASN A 30 16.41 -11.84 -0.42
N PHE A 31 16.22 -13.07 0.06
CA PHE A 31 15.10 -13.42 0.93
C PHE A 31 15.18 -12.81 2.32
N HIS A 32 16.38 -12.46 2.80
CA HIS A 32 16.57 -11.79 4.09
C HIS A 32 15.92 -10.41 4.06
N GLU A 33 16.32 -9.58 3.09
CA GLU A 33 15.78 -8.23 2.94
C GLU A 33 14.30 -8.25 2.56
N PHE A 34 13.86 -9.21 1.74
CA PHE A 34 12.44 -9.42 1.45
C PHE A 34 11.62 -9.64 2.73
N ARG A 35 12.05 -10.56 3.61
CA ARG A 35 11.34 -10.82 4.87
C ARG A 35 11.34 -9.61 5.82
N ALA A 36 12.44 -8.86 5.86
CA ALA A 36 12.51 -7.62 6.65
C ALA A 36 11.48 -6.59 6.16
N LEU A 37 11.36 -6.43 4.83
CA LEU A 37 10.37 -5.54 4.24
C LEU A 37 8.92 -6.01 4.47
N GLN A 38 8.65 -7.32 4.48
CA GLN A 38 7.30 -7.83 4.78
C GLN A 38 6.81 -7.44 6.19
N VAL A 39 7.71 -7.35 7.17
CA VAL A 39 7.36 -6.87 8.51
C VAL A 39 6.92 -5.39 8.44
N ILE A 40 7.67 -4.57 7.71
CA ILE A 40 7.36 -3.15 7.51
C ILE A 40 6.05 -2.97 6.72
N GLU A 41 5.84 -3.77 5.67
CA GLU A 41 4.58 -3.81 4.90
C GLU A 41 3.39 -4.09 5.84
N GLY A 42 3.52 -5.09 6.73
CA GLY A 42 2.50 -5.43 7.72
C GLY A 42 2.14 -4.26 8.64
N ASP A 43 3.15 -3.59 9.21
CA ASP A 43 2.95 -2.43 10.09
C ASP A 43 2.27 -1.26 9.35
N LEU A 44 2.67 -1.00 8.11
CA LEU A 44 2.06 0.05 7.29
C LEU A 44 0.60 -0.26 6.93
N LEU A 45 0.27 -1.53 6.64
CA LEU A 45 -1.10 -1.96 6.39
C LEU A 45 -1.98 -1.82 7.63
N ILE A 46 -1.45 -2.13 8.82
CA ILE A 46 -2.13 -1.92 10.09
C ILE A 46 -2.42 -0.42 10.30
N LEU A 47 -1.41 0.44 10.08
CA LEU A 47 -1.56 1.90 10.18
C LEU A 47 -2.62 2.43 9.20
N LEU A 48 -2.59 1.98 7.95
CA LEU A 48 -3.57 2.34 6.94
C LEU A 48 -4.99 1.92 7.35
N ASN A 49 -5.16 0.69 7.84
CA ASN A 49 -6.46 0.19 8.31
C ASN A 49 -6.98 1.02 9.50
N ASN A 50 -6.11 1.38 10.43
CA ASN A 50 -6.46 2.24 11.56
C ASN A 50 -6.93 3.63 11.11
N LYS A 51 -6.30 4.21 10.07
CA LYS A 51 -6.74 5.48 9.48
C LYS A 51 -8.09 5.34 8.77
N TYR A 52 -8.31 4.27 8.02
CA TYR A 52 -9.61 4.00 7.40
C TYR A 52 -10.74 3.84 8.41
N ASN A 53 -10.50 3.11 9.51
CA ASN A 53 -11.48 2.95 10.57
C ASN A 53 -11.85 4.29 11.23
N LYS A 54 -10.88 5.21 11.39
CA LYS A 54 -11.14 6.58 11.86
C LYS A 54 -12.04 7.37 10.92
N ILE A 55 -11.85 7.25 9.60
CA ILE A 55 -12.76 7.87 8.62
C ILE A 55 -14.15 7.26 8.70
N ARG A 56 -14.25 5.93 8.69
CA ARG A 56 -15.53 5.20 8.70
C ARG A 56 -16.39 5.59 9.90
N ASN A 57 -15.76 5.80 11.05
CA ASN A 57 -16.45 6.18 12.28
C ASN A 57 -16.78 7.68 12.37
N ASN A 58 -16.25 8.51 11.46
CA ASN A 58 -16.45 9.95 11.45
C ASN A 58 -17.18 10.40 10.18
N LYS A 59 -18.52 10.40 10.25
CA LYS A 59 -19.43 10.76 9.14
C LYS A 59 -19.16 12.15 8.53
N ASN A 60 -18.58 13.07 9.31
CA ASN A 60 -18.25 14.41 8.83
C ASN A 60 -17.13 14.40 7.79
N ILE A 61 -16.21 13.44 7.81
CA ILE A 61 -15.09 13.37 6.85
C ILE A 61 -15.57 13.02 5.44
N ILE A 62 -16.60 12.18 5.33
CA ILE A 62 -17.15 11.71 4.04
C ILE A 62 -17.79 12.89 3.27
N LEU A 63 -18.38 13.85 3.97
CA LEU A 63 -19.02 15.03 3.38
C LEU A 63 -18.01 16.09 2.85
N TYR A 64 -16.77 16.07 3.32
CA TYR A 64 -15.71 17.02 2.90
C TYR A 64 -14.84 16.50 1.73
N CYS A 65 -15.07 15.27 1.27
CA CYS A 65 -14.39 14.68 0.11
C CYS A 65 -15.08 15.06 -1.21
N THR A 66 -15.04 16.34 -1.59
CA THR A 66 -15.57 16.82 -2.88
C THR A 66 -14.48 17.30 -3.84
N ASN A 67 -13.20 17.18 -3.47
CA ASN A 67 -12.10 17.56 -4.36
C ASN A 67 -11.77 16.43 -5.35
N GLU A 68 -12.21 16.59 -6.59
CA GLU A 68 -11.99 15.64 -7.69
C GLU A 68 -10.51 15.25 -7.85
N LYS A 69 -9.57 16.18 -7.66
CA LYS A 69 -8.12 15.88 -7.76
C LYS A 69 -7.66 14.86 -6.72
N THR A 70 -8.18 14.95 -5.50
CA THR A 70 -7.83 14.02 -4.42
C THR A 70 -8.40 12.62 -4.71
N ILE A 71 -9.60 12.55 -5.28
CA ILE A 71 -10.24 11.29 -5.69
C ILE A 71 -9.47 10.64 -6.84
N GLU A 72 -9.02 11.43 -7.82
CA GLU A 72 -8.22 10.96 -8.95
C GLU A 72 -6.87 10.39 -8.48
N ILE A 73 -6.16 11.11 -7.61
CA ILE A 73 -4.90 10.63 -7.01
C ILE A 73 -5.11 9.32 -6.26
N LEU A 74 -6.13 9.23 -5.42
CA LEU A 74 -6.43 8.01 -4.67
C LEU A 74 -6.76 6.84 -5.61
N SER A 75 -7.55 7.07 -6.65
CA SER A 75 -7.90 6.06 -7.64
C SER A 75 -6.67 5.54 -8.37
N MET A 76 -5.79 6.44 -8.82
CA MET A 76 -4.52 6.10 -9.45
C MET A 76 -3.62 5.28 -8.50
N LEU A 77 -3.53 5.68 -7.23
CA LEU A 77 -2.73 4.96 -6.23
C LEU A 77 -3.29 3.57 -5.94
N CYS A 78 -4.62 3.40 -5.89
CA CYS A 78 -5.24 2.08 -5.74
C CYS A 78 -4.89 1.17 -6.92
N ILE A 79 -5.02 1.65 -8.16
CA ILE A 79 -4.66 0.88 -9.36
C ILE A 79 -3.18 0.47 -9.31
N LYS A 80 -2.29 1.39 -8.93
CA LYS A 80 -0.85 1.12 -8.83
C LYS A 80 -0.54 0.08 -7.74
N PHE A 81 -1.21 0.20 -6.59
CA PHE A 81 -1.09 -0.75 -5.49
C PHE A 81 -1.51 -2.17 -5.91
N ASP A 82 -2.66 -2.32 -6.55
CA ASP A 82 -3.15 -3.61 -7.04
C ASP A 82 -2.19 -4.24 -8.07
N LYS A 83 -1.65 -3.41 -8.97
CA LYS A 83 -0.65 -3.86 -9.95
C LYS A 83 0.63 -4.34 -9.28
N CYS A 84 1.14 -3.63 -8.27
CA CYS A 84 2.32 -4.04 -7.50
C CYS A 84 2.08 -5.38 -6.79
N LEU A 85 0.93 -5.54 -6.12
CA LEU A 85 0.56 -6.81 -5.48
C LEU A 85 0.49 -7.97 -6.46
N MET A 86 -0.16 -7.77 -7.62
CA MET A 86 -0.24 -8.80 -8.66
C MET A 86 1.14 -9.24 -9.14
N VAL A 87 2.06 -8.29 -9.35
CA VAL A 87 3.45 -8.61 -9.74
C VAL A 87 4.17 -9.38 -8.64
N LYS A 88 4.04 -8.96 -7.38
CA LYS A 88 4.63 -9.66 -6.22
C LYS A 88 4.13 -11.10 -6.14
N HIS A 89 2.81 -11.32 -6.21
CA HIS A 89 2.22 -12.67 -6.19
C HIS A 89 2.71 -13.54 -7.35
N ASN A 90 2.70 -13.02 -8.59
CA ASN A 90 3.19 -13.77 -9.74
C ASN A 90 4.66 -14.21 -9.59
N ILE A 91 5.47 -13.37 -8.95
CA ILE A 91 6.88 -13.68 -8.67
C ILE A 91 7.00 -14.73 -7.58
N ILE A 92 6.23 -14.61 -6.50
CA ILE A 92 6.20 -15.61 -5.42
C ILE A 92 5.75 -16.96 -5.99
N ASP A 93 4.66 -17.03 -6.75
CA ASP A 93 4.16 -18.27 -7.36
C ASP A 93 5.21 -18.94 -8.26
N LYS A 94 6.01 -18.15 -8.97
CA LYS A 94 7.12 -18.65 -9.79
C LYS A 94 8.26 -19.24 -8.94
N TYR A 95 8.48 -18.73 -7.73
CA TYR A 95 9.56 -19.13 -6.83
C TYR A 95 9.11 -20.01 -5.66
N CYS A 96 7.84 -20.45 -5.62
CA CYS A 96 7.28 -21.36 -4.61
C CYS A 96 7.98 -22.72 -4.49
N TYR A 97 8.95 -23.04 -5.35
CA TYR A 97 9.81 -24.22 -5.25
C TYR A 97 11.18 -23.95 -4.60
N VAL A 98 11.47 -22.70 -4.21
CA VAL A 98 12.80 -22.24 -3.75
C VAL A 98 12.76 -21.59 -2.35
N ILE A 99 11.57 -21.21 -1.84
CA ILE A 99 11.34 -20.65 -0.49
C ILE A 99 10.74 -21.73 0.40
#